data_AF-A0A6C0IEN2-F1
#
_entry.id   AF-A0A6C0IEN2-F1
#
_cell.length_a   1.000
_cell.length_b   1.000
_cell.length_c   1.000
_cell.angle_alpha   90.00
_cell.angle_beta   90.00
_cell.angle_gamma   90.00
#
_symmetry.space_group_name_H-M   'P 1'
#
loop_
_entity.id
_entity.type
_entity.pdbx_description
1 polymer ?
#
loop_
_entity_poly.entity_id
_entity_poly.type
_entity_poly.pdbx_seq_one_letter_code
_entity_poly.pdbx_strand_id
1 'polypeptide(L)' 'MIPVFRDSLIIHYDEKNSDNSWSYEEVLIASSFYATCVQRGIDNSLSYSLSYMYVMMKKHPDMSFSKTHMDMIDKIIL' A
#
# COMPACT_ATOMS: atom_id res chain seq x y z
N MET A 1 14.67 -15.78 0.76
CA MET A 1 13.60 -15.77 1.79
C MET A 1 13.66 -14.46 2.56
N ILE A 2 12.79 -13.51 2.23
CA ILE A 2 12.75 -12.17 2.85
C ILE A 2 11.59 -12.16 3.86
N PRO A 3 11.80 -11.74 5.12
CA PRO A 3 10.71 -11.63 6.08
C PRO A 3 9.83 -10.43 5.74
N VAL A 4 8.53 -10.67 5.58
CA VAL A 4 7.52 -9.62 5.36
C VAL A 4 6.47 -9.73 6.48
N PHE A 5 6.06 -8.59 7.04
CA PHE A 5 5.06 -8.53 8.10
C PHE A 5 3.66 -8.34 7.52
N ARG A 6 2.75 -9.27 7.81
CA ARG A 6 1.34 -9.21 7.41
C ARG A 6 0.46 -9.75 8.54
N ASP A 7 -0.64 -9.06 8.83
CA ASP A 7 -1.62 -9.46 9.85
C ASP A 7 -1.01 -9.80 11.22
N SER A 8 -0.05 -8.98 11.68
CA SER A 8 0.72 -9.18 12.92
C SER A 8 1.57 -10.46 12.97
N LEU A 9 1.78 -11.14 11.85
CA LEU A 9 2.63 -12.32 11.71
C LEU A 9 3.80 -12.04 10.75
N ILE A 10 4.96 -12.63 11.06
CA ILE A 10 6.08 -12.71 10.12
C ILE A 10 5.77 -13.87 9.18
N ILE A 11 5.44 -13.55 7.94
CA ILE A 11 5.33 -14.55 6.88
C ILE A 11 6.64 -14.63 6.08
N HIS A 12 7.02 -15.86 5.74
CA HIS A 12 8.19 -16.12 4.91
C HIS A 12 7.74 -16.13 3.45
N TYR A 13 8.12 -15.08 2.74
CA TYR A 13 7.77 -14.90 1.34
C TYR A 13 8.61 -15.84 0.46
N ASP A 14 7.93 -16.68 -0.34
CA ASP A 14 8.54 -17.63 -1.28
C ASP A 14 8.70 -16.97 -2.67
N GLU A 15 9.96 -16.75 -3.06
CA GLU A 15 10.39 -16.20 -4.34
C GLU A 15 9.91 -16.98 -5.57
N LYS A 16 9.37 -18.20 -5.41
CA LYS A 16 8.92 -19.01 -6.56
C LYS A 16 7.53 -18.68 -7.09
N ASN A 17 6.69 -17.99 -6.30
CA ASN A 17 5.33 -17.58 -6.68
C ASN A 17 5.08 -16.07 -6.43
N SER A 18 6.15 -15.31 -6.20
CA SER A 18 6.06 -13.87 -6.04
C SER A 18 5.69 -13.23 -7.37
N ASP A 19 4.50 -12.65 -7.46
CA ASP A 19 4.28 -11.55 -8.38
C ASP A 19 5.13 -10.37 -7.90
N ASN A 20 6.41 -10.38 -8.23
CA ASN A 20 7.38 -9.28 -8.10
C ASN A 20 7.05 -8.15 -9.10
N SER A 21 5.76 -7.85 -9.29
CA SER A 21 5.29 -6.93 -10.33
C SER A 21 5.47 -5.46 -9.97
N TRP A 22 5.96 -5.15 -8.76
CA TRP A 22 6.20 -3.80 -8.28
C TRP A 22 7.66 -3.43 -8.44
N SER A 23 7.90 -2.46 -9.32
CA SER A 23 9.15 -1.75 -9.47
C SER A 23 9.59 -1.06 -8.16
N TYR A 24 10.88 -0.73 -8.09
CA TYR A 24 11.44 0.01 -6.97
C TYR A 24 10.72 1.35 -6.72
N GLU A 25 10.27 2.02 -7.79
CA GLU A 25 9.50 3.26 -7.70
C GLU A 25 8.14 3.04 -7.02
N GLU A 26 7.42 1.97 -7.37
CA GLU A 26 6.14 1.62 -6.75
C GLU A 26 6.30 1.33 -5.25
N VAL A 27 7.38 0.65 -4.86
CA VAL A 27 7.70 0.40 -3.45
C VAL A 27 7.99 1.70 -2.69
N LEU A 28 8.73 2.63 -3.29
CA LEU A 28 9.01 3.94 -2.71
C LEU A 28 7.73 4.77 -2.54
N ILE A 29 6.84 4.74 -3.53
CA ILE A 29 5.55 5.44 -3.47
C ILE A 29 4.68 4.87 -2.34
N ALA A 30 4.53 3.54 -2.26
CA ALA A 30 3.76 2.89 -1.21
C ALA A 30 4.30 3.21 0.19
N SER A 31 5.63 3.17 0.35
CA SER A 31 6.31 3.41 1.62
C SER A 31 6.17 4.87 2.07
N SER A 32 6.32 5.81 1.13
CA SER A 32 6.17 7.25 1.40
C SER A 32 4.75 7.57 1.82
N PHE A 33 3.75 7.05 1.09
CA PHE A 33 2.34 7.25 1.42
C PHE A 33 1.96 6.62 2.76
N TYR A 34 2.53 5.44 3.08
CA TYR A 34 2.32 4.79 4.37
C TYR A 34 2.82 5.67 5.51
N ALA A 35 4.03 6.23 5.39
CA ALA A 35 4.59 7.14 6.39
C ALA A 35 3.69 8.36 6.60
N THR A 36 3.12 8.93 5.53
CA THR A 36 2.16 10.04 5.62
C THR A 36 0.88 9.63 6.36
N CYS A 37 0.33 8.44 6.09
CA CYS A 37 -0.85 7.94 6.79
C CYS A 37 -0.60 7.84 8.31
N VAL A 38 0.53 7.24 8.70
CA VAL A 38 0.92 7.09 10.11
C VAL A 38 1.15 8.44 10.77
N GLN A 39 1.80 9.39 10.08
CA GLN A 39 1.98 10.77 10.58
C GLN A 39 0.65 11.49 10.84
N ARG A 40 -0.39 11.18 10.05
CA ARG A 40 -1.76 11.69 10.25
C ARG A 40 -2.56 10.91 11.29
N GLY A 41 -1.95 9.94 11.97
CA GLY A 41 -2.60 9.15 13.03
C GLY A 41 -3.57 8.09 12.52
N ILE A 42 -3.45 7.69 11.25
CA ILE A 42 -4.25 6.60 10.68
C ILE A 42 -3.70 5.27 11.21
N ASP A 43 -4.61 4.36 11.58
CA ASP A 43 -4.23 3.00 12.01
C ASP A 43 -3.31 2.32 11.00
N ASN A 44 -2.35 1.52 11.48
CA ASN A 44 -1.35 0.88 10.63
C ASN A 44 -2.00 -0.03 9.57
N SER A 45 -3.02 -0.80 9.94
CA SER A 45 -3.69 -1.76 9.04
C SER A 45 -4.40 -1.04 7.90
N LEU A 46 -5.05 0.08 8.23
CA LEU A 46 -5.69 0.95 7.24
C LEU A 46 -4.64 1.67 6.39
N SER A 47 -3.55 2.15 6.99
CA SER A 47 -2.43 2.79 6.28
C SER A 47 -1.83 1.86 5.22
N TYR A 48 -1.64 0.58 5.54
CA TYR A 48 -1.20 -0.43 4.57
C TYR A 48 -2.16 -0.57 3.39
N SER A 49 -3.46 -0.66 3.69
CA SER A 49 -4.50 -0.81 2.67
C SER A 49 -4.55 0.41 1.74
N LEU A 50 -4.50 1.61 2.30
CA LEU A 50 -4.52 2.86 1.52
C LEU A 50 -3.25 3.01 0.67
N SER A 51 -2.07 2.67 1.19
CA SER A 51 -0.82 2.68 0.41
C SER A 51 -0.84 1.73 -0.77
N TYR A 52 -1.39 0.53 -0.59
CA TYR A 52 -1.53 -0.42 -1.69
C TYR A 52 -2.46 0.12 -2.76
N MET A 53 -3.64 0.59 -2.34
CA MET A 53 -4.63 1.17 -3.23
C MET A 53 -4.07 2.38 -3.98
N TYR A 54 -3.30 3.24 -3.32
CA TYR A 54 -2.68 4.41 -3.94
C TYR A 54 -1.74 4.05 -5.09
N VAL A 55 -0.90 3.01 -4.93
CA VAL A 55 -0.04 2.51 -6.02
C VAL A 55 -0.87 1.91 -7.14
N MET A 56 -1.88 1.11 -6.81
CA MET A 56 -2.74 0.46 -7.81
C MET A 56 -3.56 1.48 -8.62
N MET A 57 -4.05 2.56 -7.99
CA MET A 57 -4.73 3.66 -8.69
C MET A 57 -3.79 4.39 -9.65
N LYS A 58 -2.50 4.51 -9.32
CA LYS A 58 -1.50 5.10 -10.22
C LYS A 58 -1.16 4.19 -11.40
N LYS A 59 -1.03 2.88 -11.15
CA LYS A 59 -0.67 1.88 -12.16
C LYS A 59 -1.83 1.55 -13.10
N HIS A 60 -3.03 1.50 -12.55
CA HIS A 60 -4.27 1.13 -13.22
C HIS A 60 -5.35 2.17 -12.91
N PRO A 61 -5.35 3.34 -13.57
CA PRO A 61 -6.29 4.42 -13.28
C PRO A 61 -7.75 4.03 -13.51
N ASP A 62 -8.01 3.03 -14.34
CA ASP A 62 -9.35 2.47 -14.59
C ASP A 62 -9.84 1.52 -13.48
N MET A 63 -8.97 1.16 -12.53
CA MET A 63 -9.31 0.29 -11.41
C MET A 63 -10.21 1.02 -10.42
N SER A 64 -11.46 0.56 -10.30
CA SER A 64 -12.42 1.14 -9.37
C SER A 64 -12.22 0.59 -7.96
N PHE A 65 -11.99 1.49 -7.02
CA PHE A 65 -12.04 1.19 -5.59
C PHE A 65 -13.29 1.81 -4.95
N SER A 66 -13.61 1.39 -3.73
CA SER A 66 -14.75 1.98 -3.02
C SER A 66 -14.55 3.49 -2.82
N LYS A 67 -15.62 4.27 -2.99
CA LYS A 67 -15.62 5.73 -2.83
C LYS A 67 -15.01 6.18 -1.49
N THR A 68 -15.32 5.49 -0.40
CA THR A 68 -14.81 5.80 0.94
C THR A 68 -13.27 5.82 0.99
N HIS A 69 -12.61 4.81 0.42
CA HIS A 69 -11.14 4.74 0.44
C HIS A 69 -10.50 5.75 -0.53
N MET A 70 -11.13 6.03 -1.68
CA MET A 70 -10.67 7.07 -2.60
C MET A 70 -10.73 8.46 -1.93
N ASP A 71 -11.86 8.79 -1.29
CA ASP A 71 -12.03 10.05 -0.54
C ASP A 71 -11.01 10.17 0.60
N MET A 72 -10.60 9.06 1.23
CA MET A 72 -9.55 9.05 2.26
C MET A 72 -8.17 9.31 1.67
N ILE A 73 -7.83 8.68 0.55
CA ILE A 73 -6.56 8.90 -0.15
C ILE A 73 -6.46 10.37 -0.58
N ASP A 74 -7.50 10.93 -1.18
CA ASP A 74 -7.51 12.32 -1.63
C ASP A 74 -7.30 13.31 -0.47
N LYS A 75 -7.94 13.04 0.69
CA LYS A 75 -7.73 13.84 1.90
C LYS A 75 -6.31 13.78 2.46
N ILE A 76 -5.56 12.72 2.19
CA ILE A 76 -4.18 12.54 2.66
C ILE A 76 -3.18 13.26 1.75
N ILE A 77 -3.49 13.34 0.45
CA ILE A 77 -2.65 13.98 -0.57
C ILE A 77 -2.78 15.52 -0.53
N LEU A 78 -3.96 16.04 -0.17
CA LEU A 78 -4.24 17.46 0.06
C LEU A 78 -3.73 17.95 1.43
#